data_AF-A0ABD0UAR4-F1
#
_entry.id   AF-A0ABD0UAR4-F1
#
_cell.length_a   1.000
_cell.length_b   1.000
_cell.length_c   1.000
_cell.angle_alpha   90.00
_cell.angle_beta   90.00
_cell.angle_gamma   90.00
#
_symmetry.space_group_name_H-M   'P 1'
#
loop_
_entity.id
_entity.type
_entity.pdbx_description
1 polymer ?
#
loop_
_entity_poly.entity_id
_entity_poly.type
_entity_poly.pdbx_seq_one_letter_code
_entity_poly.pdbx_strand_id
1 'polypeptide(L)'
;MPLLIDDNIFLVMLKLRIMRALRINSTANTVNLTCRFYDNGGFCATHVIDDEVCGFMLMEARAHIVIVYVDAEQIIQTDVVGPSTQVYM
;
A
#
# COMPACT_ATOMS: atom_id res chain seq x y z
N MET A 1 15.35 1.76 5.04
CA MET A 1 15.02 2.31 6.37
C MET A 1 14.02 1.37 7.02
N PRO A 2 14.27 0.87 8.25
CA PRO A 2 13.29 0.03 8.95
C PRO A 2 12.11 0.86 9.45
N LEU A 3 10.90 0.35 9.28
CA LEU A 3 9.67 0.91 9.84
C LEU A 3 9.29 0.11 11.09
N LEU A 4 9.17 0.79 12.23
CA LEU A 4 8.58 0.20 13.44
C LEU A 4 7.06 0.28 13.33
N ILE A 5 6.41 -0.86 13.36
CA ILE A 5 4.98 -1.02 13.08
C ILE A 5 4.37 -1.82 14.22
N ASP A 6 3.20 -1.38 14.70
CA ASP A 6 2.42 -2.13 15.67
C ASP A 6 1.85 -3.39 15.01
N ASP A 7 1.86 -4.50 15.74
CA ASP A 7 1.47 -5.81 15.23
C ASP A 7 -0.03 -5.94 14.95
N ASN A 8 -0.85 -4.98 15.38
CA ASN A 8 -2.28 -4.90 15.15
C ASN A 8 -2.66 -3.64 14.35
N ILE A 9 -1.98 -3.42 13.22
CA ILE A 9 -2.25 -2.30 12.31
C ILE A 9 -3.12 -2.76 11.13
N PHE A 10 -4.13 -1.97 10.78
CA PHE A 10 -4.89 -2.16 9.53
C PHE A 10 -4.02 -1.81 8.32
N LEU A 11 -4.21 -2.52 7.21
CA LEU A 11 -3.51 -2.33 5.94
C LEU A 11 -3.55 -0.87 5.48
N VAL A 12 -4.71 -0.20 5.62
CA VAL A 12 -4.86 1.22 5.26
C VAL A 12 -3.88 2.10 6.05
N MET A 13 -3.75 1.86 7.36
CA MET A 13 -2.85 2.62 8.22
C MET A 13 -1.39 2.27 7.93
N LEU A 14 -1.09 1.00 7.63
CA LEU A 14 0.23 0.57 7.18
C LEU A 14 0.66 1.29 5.89
N LYS A 15 -0.22 1.34 4.88
CA LYS A 15 0.02 2.06 3.62
C LYS A 15 0.32 3.53 3.88
N LEU A 16 -0.43 4.19 4.77
CA LEU A 16 -0.17 5.58 5.18
C LEU A 16 1.20 5.77 5.83
N ARG A 17 1.62 4.87 6.74
CA ARG A 17 2.95 4.94 7.37
C ARG A 17 4.07 4.72 6.37
N ILE A 18 3.91 3.79 5.43
CA ILE A 18 4.86 3.54 4.34
C ILE A 18 4.98 4.79 3.44
N MET A 19 3.85 5.35 2.99
CA MET A 19 3.85 6.57 2.17
C MET A 19 4.57 7.71 2.89
N ARG A 20 4.31 7.91 4.18
CA ARG A 20 5.00 8.93 4.98
C ARG A 20 6.51 8.69 5.08
N ALA A 21 6.94 7.46 5.31
CA ALA A 21 8.35 7.11 5.40
C ALA A 21 9.09 7.29 4.05
N LEU A 22 8.40 7.01 2.95
CA LEU A 22 8.92 7.16 1.58
C LEU A 22 8.70 8.56 0.99
N ARG A 23 8.08 9.48 1.74
CA ARG A 23 7.71 10.83 1.29
C ARG A 23 6.82 10.84 0.03
N ILE A 24 5.97 9.82 -0.10
CA ILE A 24 4.94 9.74 -1.15
C ILE A 24 3.74 10.57 -0.69
N ASN A 25 3.22 11.44 -1.55
CA ASN A 25 2.04 12.25 -1.24
C ASN A 25 0.78 11.36 -1.26
N SER A 26 0.17 11.13 -0.10
CA SER A 26 -1.03 10.30 0.06
C SER A 26 -2.32 10.94 -0.47
N THR A 27 -2.33 12.24 -0.79
CA THR A 27 -3.49 12.89 -1.42
C THR A 27 -3.49 12.76 -2.94
N ALA A 28 -2.32 12.47 -3.53
CA ALA A 28 -2.12 12.40 -4.96
C ALA A 28 -1.76 11.00 -5.45
N ASN A 29 -1.41 10.09 -4.55
CA ASN A 29 -1.01 8.73 -4.88
C ASN A 29 -1.70 7.71 -3.98
N THR A 30 -1.94 6.53 -4.54
CA THR A 30 -2.19 5.30 -3.81
C THR A 30 -0.96 4.41 -3.90
N VAL A 31 -0.86 3.43 -3.00
CA VAL A 31 0.23 2.45 -3.02
C VAL A 31 -0.30 1.03 -3.01
N ASN A 32 0.32 0.20 -3.85
CA ASN A 32 0.17 -1.24 -3.87
C ASN A 32 1.41 -1.87 -3.22
N LEU A 33 1.18 -2.88 -2.39
CA LEU A 33 2.23 -3.52 -1.61
C LEU A 33 2.39 -4.95 -2.06
N THR A 34 3.63 -5.37 -2.28
CA THR A 34 4.01 -6.77 -2.46
C THR A 34 5.01 -7.13 -1.38
N CYS A 35 4.65 -8.06 -0.51
CA CYS A 35 5.57 -8.54 0.51
C CYS A 35 6.33 -9.76 -0.02
N ARG A 36 7.61 -9.84 0.35
CA ARG A 36 8.49 -10.97 0.08
C ARG A 36 9.04 -11.48 1.40
N PHE A 37 8.82 -12.76 1.65
CA PHE A 37 9.25 -13.45 2.85
C PHE A 37 9.89 -14.78 2.47
N TYR A 38 10.65 -15.34 3.40
CA TYR A 38 11.27 -16.64 3.23
C TYR A 38 10.33 -17.71 3.80
N ASP A 39 9.95 -18.68 2.98
CA ASP A 39 9.08 -19.79 3.36
C ASP A 39 9.59 -21.10 2.75
N ASN A 40 9.56 -22.18 3.53
CA ASN A 40 9.88 -23.54 3.12
C ASN A 40 11.14 -23.71 2.23
N GLY A 41 12.22 -22.99 2.53
CA GLY A 41 13.48 -23.10 1.80
C GLY A 41 13.63 -22.16 0.59
N GLY A 42 12.61 -21.34 0.31
CA GLY A 42 12.59 -20.41 -0.83
C GLY A 42 12.04 -19.03 -0.46
N PHE A 43 12.00 -18.14 -1.46
CA PHE A 43 11.35 -16.83 -1.31
C PHE A 43 10.01 -16.83 -2.01
N CYS A 44 8.97 -16.45 -1.27
CA CYS A 44 7.62 -16.24 -1.78
C CYS A 44 7.35 -14.74 -1.86
N ALA A 45 6.54 -14.33 -2.84
CA ALA A 45 6.06 -12.96 -2.96
C ALA A 45 4.53 -12.97 -3.07
N THR A 46 3.85 -12.11 -2.33
CA THR A 46 2.40 -11.99 -2.37
C THR A 46 1.96 -10.53 -2.33
N HIS A 47 0.86 -10.23 -3.02
CA HIS A 47 0.24 -8.92 -2.98
C HIS A 47 -0.54 -8.78 -1.67
N VAL A 48 -0.30 -7.68 -0.94
CA VAL A 48 -1.02 -7.37 0.30
C VAL A 48 -2.32 -6.67 -0.08
N ILE A 49 -3.33 -7.48 -0.41
CA ILE A 49 -4.62 -7.03 -0.97
C ILE A 49 -5.66 -6.69 0.11
N ASP A 50 -5.54 -7.28 1.31
CA ASP A 50 -6.47 -7.13 2.42
C ASP A 50 -5.77 -7.21 3.78
N ASP A 51 -6.55 -7.01 4.86
CA ASP A 51 -6.05 -7.05 6.24
C ASP A 51 -5.61 -8.46 6.69
N GLU A 52 -6.14 -9.52 6.09
CA GLU A 52 -5.76 -10.90 6.42
C GLU A 52 -4.33 -11.18 5.93
N VAL A 53 -4.05 -10.86 4.67
CA VAL A 53 -2.69 -10.96 4.11
C VAL A 53 -1.72 -10.01 4.82
N CYS A 54 -2.19 -8.81 5.21
CA CYS A 54 -1.41 -7.89 6.02
C CYS A 54 -1.03 -8.49 7.37
N GLY A 55 -1.99 -9.13 8.07
CA GLY A 55 -1.76 -9.82 9.33
C GLY A 55 -0.74 -10.95 9.19
N PHE A 56 -0.85 -11.76 8.14
CA PHE A 56 0.13 -12.82 7.84
C PHE A 56 1.55 -12.24 7.64
N MET A 57 1.67 -11.17 6.85
CA MET A 57 2.94 -10.48 6.64
C MET A 57 3.55 -9.97 7.97
N LEU A 58 2.74 -9.39 8.85
CA LEU A 58 3.20 -8.90 10.16
C LEU A 58 3.60 -10.03 11.10
N MET A 59 2.91 -11.17 11.03
CA MET A 59 3.28 -12.38 11.78
C MET A 59 4.67 -12.88 11.36
N GLU A 60 4.92 -12.99 10.05
CA GLU A 60 6.24 -13.38 9.52
C GLU A 60 7.34 -12.39 9.93
N ALA A 61 7.02 -11.09 9.95
CA ALA A 61 7.94 -10.03 10.36
C ALA A 61 8.40 -10.12 11.83
N ARG A 62 7.72 -10.92 12.67
CA ARG A 62 8.15 -11.17 14.07
C ARG A 62 9.36 -12.10 14.14
N ALA A 63 9.47 -13.03 13.20
CA ALA A 63 10.54 -14.04 13.18
C ALA A 63 11.66 -13.68 12.20
N HIS A 64 11.32 -13.02 11.08
CA HIS A 64 12.23 -12.78 9.97
C HIS A 64 12.11 -11.36 9.42
N ILE A 65 13.12 -10.90 8.68
CA ILE A 65 13.03 -9.65 7.93
C ILE A 65 12.10 -9.85 6.74
N VAL A 66 10.99 -9.11 6.71
CA VAL A 66 10.09 -9.05 5.55
C VAL A 66 10.47 -7.86 4.67
N ILE A 67 10.63 -8.11 3.38
CA ILE A 67 10.88 -7.06 2.38
C ILE A 67 9.56 -6.67 1.76
N VAL A 68 9.22 -5.38 1.78
CA VAL A 68 8.00 -4.87 1.14
C VAL A 68 8.40 -4.01 -0.06
N TYR A 69 7.93 -4.41 -1.23
CA TYR A 69 7.98 -3.62 -2.44
C TYR A 69 6.74 -2.72 -2.51
N VAL A 70 6.95 -1.47 -2.89
CA VAL A 70 5.90 -0.44 -2.93
C VAL A 70 5.81 0.06 -4.34
N ASP A 71 4.65 -0.16 -4.97
CA ASP A 71 4.29 0.45 -6.23
C ASP A 71 3.37 1.64 -5.94
N ALA A 72 3.67 2.80 -6.53
CA ALA A 72 2.96 4.05 -6.27
C ALA A 72 2.26 4.51 -7.54
N GLU A 73 0.94 4.59 -7.48
CA GLU A 73 0.08 4.98 -8.60
C GLU A 73 -0.53 6.34 -8.32
N GLN A 74 -0.51 7.24 -9.31
CA GLN A 74 -1.19 8.53 -9.18
C GLN A 74 -2.70 8.33 -9.18
N ILE A 75 -3.37 9.02 -8.26
CA ILE A 75 -4.81 9.12 -8.24
C ILE A 75 -5.18 10.04 -9.41
N ILE A 76 -5.57 9.44 -10.53
CA ILE A 76 -6.13 10.19 -11.65
C ILE A 76 -7.48 10.71 -11.15
N GLN A 77 -7.52 11.98 -10.74
CA GLN A 77 -8.78 12.71 -10.65
C GLN A 77 -9.26 12.88 -12.08
N THR A 78 -10.07 11.93 -12.56
CA THR A 78 -10.88 12.17 -13.73
C THR A 78 -11.79 13.33 -13.36
N ASP A 79 -11.45 14.54 -13.77
CA ASP A 79 -12.40 15.64 -13.83
C ASP A 79 -13.59 15.09 -14.60
N VAL A 80 -14.66 14.77 -13.88
CA VAL A 80 -15.95 14.55 -14.49
C VAL A 80 -16.30 15.92 -15.04
N VAL A 81 -15.89 16.19 -16.28
CA VAL A 81 -16.44 17.24 -17.12
C VAL A 81 -17.92 16.88 -17.22
N GLY A 82 -18.71 17.38 -16.26
CA GLY A 82 -20.15 17.41 -16.40
C GLY A 82 -20.46 18.09 -17.72
N PRO A 83 -21.55 17.71 -18.42
CA PRO A 83 -21.91 18.39 -19.65
C PRO A 83 -22.24 19.85 -19.30
N SER A 84 -21.26 20.72 -19.48
CA SER A 84 -21.44 22.16 -19.49
C SER A 84 -22.05 22.53 -20.82
N THR A 85 -23.38 22.47 -20.90
CA THR A 85 -24.16 23.13 -21.95
C THR A 85 -25.28 23.95 -21.33
N GLN A 86 -24.89 25.00 -20.61
CA GLN A 86 -25.51 26.32 -20.73
C GLN A 86 -24.69 27.02 -21.85
N VAL A 87 -25.18 27.68 -22.91
CA VAL A 87 -26.42 28.38 -23.30
C VAL A 87 -26.42 28.37 -24.86
N TYR A 88 -27.52 28.45 -25.63
CA TYR A 88 -28.08 29.70 -26.18
C TYR A 88 -29.27 29.43 -27.13
N MET A 89 -30.24 30.36 -27.03
CA MET A 89 -31.47 30.61 -27.81
C MET A 89 -32.73 29.82 -27.43
#